data_AF-A0A1G0DBM5-F1
#
_entry.id   AF-A0A1G0DBM5-F1
#
_cell.length_a   1.000
_cell.length_b   1.000
_cell.length_c   1.000
_cell.angle_alpha   90.00
_cell.angle_beta   90.00
_cell.angle_gamma   90.00
#
_symmetry.space_group_name_H-M   'P 1'
#
loop_
_entity.id
_entity.type
_entity.pdbx_description
1 polymer ?
#
loop_
_entity_poly.entity_id
_entity_poly.type
_entity_poly.pdbx_seq_one_letter_code
_entity_poly.pdbx_strand_id
1 'polypeptide(L)' 'MATSIQIELEPQHFSAIQALANETHRPVVDVNRIYVETFERLNSDARIKDYLVLLTSKTVRDALRHSRTDA' A
#
# COMPACT_ATOMS: atom_id res chain seq x y z
N MET A 1 -21.54 13.46 -4.42
CA MET A 1 -21.07 12.89 -5.70
C MET A 1 -19.57 13.08 -5.75
N ALA A 2 -18.83 11.96 -5.81
CA ALA A 2 -17.37 11.83 -5.90
C ALA A 2 -16.55 12.76 -4.99
N THR A 3 -16.33 12.34 -3.74
CA THR A 3 -15.17 12.83 -2.99
C THR A 3 -13.96 12.33 -3.76
N SER A 4 -13.34 13.22 -4.53
CA SER A 4 -12.07 12.96 -5.18
C SER A 4 -11.11 12.47 -4.11
N ILE A 5 -10.86 11.16 -4.08
CA ILE A 5 -9.83 10.55 -3.26
C ILE A 5 -8.50 10.88 -3.96
N GLN A 6 -8.17 12.17 -4.04
CA GLN A 6 -6.78 12.56 -4.08
C GLN A 6 -6.27 12.18 -2.70
N ILE A 7 -5.80 10.94 -2.57
CA ILE A 7 -5.00 10.53 -1.43
C ILE A 7 -3.77 11.40 -1.57
N GLU A 8 -3.77 12.57 -0.94
CA GLU A 8 -2.56 13.28 -0.60
C GLU A 8 -1.88 12.34 0.38
N LEU A 9 -1.10 11.42 -0.19
CA LEU A 9 -0.39 10.39 0.52
C LEU A 9 0.56 11.15 1.44
N GLU A 10 0.16 11.28 2.71
CA GLU A 10 1.00 11.76 3.79
C GLU A 10 2.43 11.19 3.61
N PRO A 11 3.50 11.95 3.90
CA PRO A 11 4.88 11.54 3.62
C PRO A 11 5.26 10.17 4.22
N GLN A 12 4.54 9.74 5.25
CA GLN A 12 4.61 8.39 5.83
C GLN A 12 4.27 7.26 4.82
N HIS A 13 3.31 7.46 3.92
CA HIS A 13 2.96 6.48 2.88
C HIS A 13 4.04 6.39 1.81
N PHE A 14 4.60 7.53 1.39
CA PHE A 14 5.69 7.54 0.42
C PHE A 14 6.92 6.79 0.95
N SER A 15 7.25 7.01 2.24
CA SER A 15 8.32 6.29 2.92
C SER A 15 8.07 4.79 3.00
N ALA A 16 6.82 4.38 3.27
CA ALA A 16 6.43 2.97 3.28
C ALA A 16 6.51 2.32 1.89
N ILE A 17 6.03 2.99 0.84
CA ILE A 17 6.09 2.49 -0.55
C ILE A 17 7.55 2.34 -0.99
N GLN A 18 8.40 3.32 -0.68
CA GLN A 18 9.82 3.27 -1.03
C GLN A 18 10.55 2.14 -0.27
N ALA A 19 10.26 1.96 1.01
CA ALA A 19 10.78 0.84 1.79
C ALA A 19 10.33 -0.51 1.21
N LEU A 20 9.05 -0.64 0.85
CA LEU A 20 8.51 -1.85 0.21
C LEU A 20 9.17 -2.13 -1.13
N ALA A 21 9.34 -1.11 -1.99
CA ALA A 21 10.00 -1.26 -3.28
C ALA A 21 11.45 -1.74 -3.13
N ASN A 22 12.20 -1.18 -2.18
CA ASN A 22 13.56 -1.62 -1.85
C ASN A 22 13.58 -3.05 -1.30
N GLU A 23 12.68 -3.39 -0.36
CA GLU A 23 12.58 -4.73 0.23
C GLU A 23 12.23 -5.80 -0.82
N THR A 24 11.35 -5.47 -1.76
CA THR A 24 10.83 -6.42 -2.76
C THR A 24 11.55 -6.37 -4.10
N HIS A 25 12.53 -5.47 -4.27
CA HIS A 25 13.25 -5.24 -5.53
C HIS A 25 12.30 -5.00 -6.72
N ARG A 26 11.16 -4.36 -6.46
CA ARG A 26 10.14 -4.02 -7.45
C ARG A 26 10.16 -2.52 -7.72
N PRO A 27 9.78 -2.07 -8.93
CA PRO A 27 9.70 -0.64 -9.21
C PRO A 27 8.63 0.01 -8.32
N VAL A 28 8.95 1.21 -7.80
CA VAL A 28 8.08 2.01 -6.93
C VAL A 28 6.70 2.24 -7.56
N VAL A 29 6.63 2.34 -8.90
CA VAL A 29 5.36 2.50 -9.63
C VAL A 29 4.41 1.33 -9.45
N ASP A 30 4.92 0.09 -9.53
CA ASP A 30 4.11 -1.12 -9.33
C ASP A 30 3.68 -1.25 -7.88
N VAL A 31 4.61 -1.02 -6.95
CA VAL A 31 4.33 -1.07 -5.50
C VAL A 31 3.31 0.00 -5.11
N ASN A 32 3.43 1.21 -5.66
CA ASN A 32 2.49 2.30 -5.42
C ASN A 32 1.07 1.92 -5.88
N ARG A 33 0.94 1.32 -7.07
CA ARG A 33 -0.38 0.88 -7.57
C ARG A 33 -1.01 -0.15 -6.64
N ILE A 34 -0.26 -1.17 -6.25
CA ILE A 34 -0.75 -2.22 -5.32
C ILE A 34 -1.07 -1.61 -3.95
N TYR A 35 -0.26 -0.67 -3.49
CA TYR A 35 -0.45 0.03 -2.22
C TYR A 35 -1.74 0.85 -2.22
N VAL A 36 -1.98 1.65 -3.25
CA VAL A 36 -3.20 2.48 -3.38
C VAL A 36 -4.43 1.60 -3.45
N GLU A 37 -4.43 0.56 -4.28
CA GLU A 37 -5.56 -0.37 -4.41
C GLU A 37 -5.87 -1.08 -3.09
N THR A 38 -4.82 -1.53 -2.38
CA THR A 38 -4.96 -2.17 -1.06
C THR A 38 -5.47 -1.18 -0.03
N PHE A 39 -4.97 0.06 -0.04
CA PHE A 39 -5.37 1.12 0.87
C PHE A 39 -6.84 1.49 0.68
N GLU A 40 -7.29 1.69 -0.56
CA GLU A 40 -8.68 2.03 -0.87
C GLU A 40 -9.64 0.92 -0.43
N ARG A 41 -9.28 -0.34 -0.69
CA ARG A 41 -10.05 -1.50 -0.24
C ARG A 41 -10.17 -1.53 1.27
N LEU A 42 -9.06 -1.39 1.99
CA LEU A 42 -9.06 -1.39 3.45
C LEU A 42 -9.78 -0.17 4.03
N ASN A 43 -9.61 1.02 3.43
CA ASN A 43 -10.24 2.26 3.88
C ASN A 43 -11.77 2.25 3.69
N SER A 44 -12.27 1.54 2.67
CA SER A 44 -13.71 1.41 2.42
C SER A 44 -14.42 0.61 3.52
N ASP A 45 -13.77 -0.42 4.07
CA ASP A 45 -14.32 -1.28 5.12
C ASP A 45 -13.87 -0.90 6.55
N ALA A 46 -12.91 0.00 6.70
CA ALA A 46 -12.31 0.31 8.00
C ALA A 46 -13.07 1.38 8.80
N ARG A 47 -13.44 1.02 10.04
CA ARG A 47 -13.91 1.98 11.06
C ARG A 47 -12.76 2.73 11.75
N ILE A 48 -11.57 2.14 11.80
CA ILE A 48 -10.37 2.73 12.43
C ILE A 48 -9.33 2.99 11.34
N LYS A 49 -8.95 4.26 11.18
CA LYS A 49 -8.07 4.70 10.08
C LYS A 49 -6.61 4.86 10.50
N ASP A 50 -6.35 5.00 11.80
CA ASP A 50 -5.00 5.25 12.34
C ASP A 50 -4.00 4.15 11.99
N TYR A 51 -4.47 2.90 11.88
CA TYR A 51 -3.63 1.73 11.56
C TYR A 51 -3.70 1.29 10.10
N LEU A 52 -4.47 1.98 9.25
CA LEU A 52 -4.61 1.61 7.84
C LEU A 52 -3.28 1.62 7.10
N VAL A 53 -2.40 2.59 7.41
CA VAL A 53 -1.08 2.70 6.79
C VAL A 53 -0.22 1.48 7.07
N LEU A 54 -0.16 1.05 8.33
CA LEU A 54 0.60 -0.12 8.77
C LEU A 54 0.02 -1.41 8.20
N LEU A 55 -1.32 -1.55 8.23
CA LEU A 55 -2.01 -2.71 7.70
C LEU A 55 -1.78 -2.84 6.19
N THR A 56 -1.92 -1.74 5.46
CA THR A 56 -1.67 -1.69 4.01
C THR A 56 -0.23 -2.09 3.72
N SER A 57 0.75 -1.48 4.40
CA SER A 57 2.16 -1.83 4.21
C SER A 57 2.45 -3.30 4.46
N LYS A 58 1.85 -3.88 5.51
CA LYS A 58 1.97 -5.31 5.82
C LYS A 58 1.34 -6.17 4.72
N THR A 59 0.12 -5.86 4.29
CA THR A 59 -0.60 -6.62 3.27
C THR A 59 0.12 -6.58 1.92
N VAL A 60 0.63 -5.40 1.53
CA VAL A 60 1.43 -5.23 0.31
C VAL A 60 2.73 -6.02 0.40
N ARG A 61 3.43 -5.97 1.55
CA ARG A 61 4.63 -6.78 1.79
C ARG A 61 4.33 -8.27 1.64
N ASP A 62 3.26 -8.76 2.26
CA ASP A 62 2.90 -10.17 2.19
C ASP A 62 2.49 -10.59 0.77
N ALA A 63 1.74 -9.76 0.05
CA ALA A 63 1.38 -10.03 -1.35
C ALA A 63 2.61 -10.11 -2.26
N LEU A 64 3.54 -9.17 -2.11
CA LEU A 64 4.79 -9.14 -2.88
C LEU A 64 5.75 -10.28 -2.49
N ARG A 65 5.72 -10.71 -1.22
CA ARG A 65 6.54 -11.84 -0.74
C ARG A 65 6.01 -13.19 -1.23
N HIS A 66 4.70 -13.41 -1.24
CA HIS A 66 4.12 -14.64 -1.80
C HIS A 66 4.37 -14.74 -3.31
N SER A 67 4.32 -13.62 -4.04
CA SER A 67 4.69 -13.60 -5.46
C SER A 67 6.15 -14.02 -5.74
N ARG A 68 7.04 -14.03 -4.74
CA ARG A 68 8.44 -14.47 -4.88
C ARG A 68 8.63 -15.98 -4.63
N THR A 69 7.65 -16.65 -4.02
CA THR A 69 7.74 -18.08 -3.67
C THR A 69 7.20 -18.98 -4.78
N ASP A 70 6.48 -18.44 -5.76
CA ASP A 70 6.02 -19.15 -6.97
C ASP A 70 6.99 -19.02 -8.17
N ALA A 71 8.31 -19.08 -7.93
CA ALA A 71 9.34 -19.10 -8.98
C ALA A 71 10.35 -20.23 -8.75
#